data_AF-A0A3N1R9I3-F1
#
_entry.id   AF-A0A3N1R9I3-F1
#
_cell.length_a   1.000
_cell.length_b   1.000
_cell.length_c   1.000
_cell.angle_alpha   90.00
_cell.angle_beta   90.00
_cell.angle_gamma   90.00
#
_symmetry.space_group_name_H-M   'P 1'
#
loop_
_entity.id
_entity.type
_entity.pdbx_description
1 polymer ?
#
loop_
_entity_poly.entity_id
_entity_poly.type
_entity_poly.pdbx_seq_one_letter_code
_entity_poly.pdbx_strand_id
1 'polypeptide(L)'
;MIHFKQGRPPHKPVENASAQGFTLIELVMVIVILGILAAFALPRFADLGSDARVATLEALEGAMRSAAGTAHSLAVLQNKTDCAADPTVEMGGETVTLRCGYPCPHPNGIGRAVDATGNYSFVGGNCGGQLGAIDVRITDAPDPPNCKIRYTSARQDRQPAIALTTSGC
;
A
#
# COMPACT_ATOMS: atom_id res chain seq x y z
N MET A 1 -42.32 69.34 -27.17
CA MET A 1 -42.14 67.89 -27.40
C MET A 1 -40.77 67.69 -28.01
N ILE A 2 -39.82 67.21 -27.21
CA ILE A 2 -38.37 67.28 -27.46
C ILE A 2 -37.96 66.15 -28.40
N HIS A 3 -37.34 66.52 -29.52
CA HIS A 3 -36.90 65.60 -30.57
C HIS A 3 -35.54 65.00 -30.18
N PHE A 4 -35.51 63.78 -29.64
CA PHE A 4 -34.28 63.03 -29.38
C PHE A 4 -33.84 62.29 -30.65
N LYS A 5 -32.82 62.79 -31.35
CA LYS A 5 -32.07 61.98 -32.32
C LYS A 5 -31.06 61.11 -31.55
N GLN A 6 -31.35 59.82 -31.37
CA GLN A 6 -30.35 58.85 -30.93
C GLN A 6 -29.35 58.60 -32.09
N GLY A 7 -28.12 59.10 -31.94
CA GLY A 7 -27.01 58.75 -32.82
C GLY A 7 -26.57 57.31 -32.57
N ARG A 8 -26.50 56.50 -33.63
CA ARG A 8 -26.00 55.12 -33.57
C ARG A 8 -24.48 55.16 -33.29
N PRO A 9 -23.95 54.42 -32.29
CA PRO A 9 -22.51 54.40 -32.04
C PRO A 9 -21.76 53.70 -33.20
N PRO A 10 -20.50 54.09 -33.47
CA PRO A 10 -19.70 53.48 -34.53
C PRO A 10 -19.37 52.01 -34.20
N HIS A 11 -19.66 51.09 -35.11
CA HIS A 11 -19.16 49.71 -35.04
C HIS A 11 -17.64 49.73 -35.23
N LYS A 12 -16.91 49.37 -34.18
CA LYS A 12 -15.48 49.09 -34.31
C LYS A 12 -15.32 47.80 -35.13
N PRO A 13 -14.48 47.79 -36.18
CA PRO A 13 -14.14 46.56 -36.89
C PRO A 13 -13.54 45.56 -35.89
N VAL A 14 -13.99 44.31 -35.93
CA VAL A 14 -13.28 43.21 -35.26
C VAL A 14 -12.00 43.01 -36.06
N GLU A 15 -10.88 43.49 -35.53
CA GLU A 15 -9.56 43.22 -36.09
C GLU A 15 -9.30 41.72 -35.89
N ASN A 16 -9.43 40.95 -36.96
CA ASN A 16 -9.19 39.51 -36.94
C ASN A 16 -7.70 39.28 -36.63
N ALA A 17 -7.36 39.05 -35.37
CA ALA A 17 -6.09 38.41 -35.03
C ALA A 17 -6.03 37.11 -35.85
N SER A 18 -5.06 37.01 -36.75
CA SER A 18 -4.89 35.83 -37.60
C SER A 18 -4.73 34.61 -36.69
N ALA A 19 -5.77 33.80 -36.58
CA ALA A 19 -5.68 32.51 -35.93
C ALA A 19 -4.72 31.67 -36.77
N GLN A 20 -3.47 31.58 -36.31
CA GLN A 20 -2.47 30.72 -36.90
C GLN A 20 -2.92 29.28 -36.64
N GLY A 21 -3.60 28.68 -37.63
CA GLY A 21 -4.06 27.30 -37.53
C GLY A 21 -2.88 26.34 -37.46
N PHE A 22 -3.00 25.31 -36.61
CA PHE A 22 -2.07 24.19 -36.59
C PHE A 22 -2.09 23.50 -37.96
N THR A 23 -0.93 23.12 -38.49
CA THR A 23 -0.88 22.39 -39.76
C THR A 23 -1.38 20.95 -39.57
N LEU A 24 -2.01 20.39 -40.60
CA LEU A 24 -2.49 19.00 -40.55
C LEU A 24 -1.33 18.02 -40.35
N ILE A 25 -0.15 18.34 -40.89
CA ILE A 25 1.07 17.55 -40.70
C ILE A 25 1.62 17.63 -39.27
N GLU A 26 1.52 18.78 -38.59
CA GLU A 26 1.91 18.90 -37.18
C GLU A 26 1.03 18.03 -36.29
N LEU A 27 -0.28 17.97 -36.56
CA LEU A 27 -1.16 17.09 -35.78
C LEU A 27 -0.82 15.62 -36.02
N VAL A 28 -0.58 15.24 -37.28
CA VAL A 28 -0.24 13.86 -37.66
C VAL A 28 1.11 13.44 -37.06
N MET A 29 2.15 14.28 -37.13
CA MET A 29 3.45 13.91 -36.56
C MET A 29 3.36 13.73 -35.04
N VAL A 30 2.55 14.55 -34.35
CA VAL A 30 2.38 14.44 -32.89
C VAL A 30 1.73 13.12 -32.50
N ILE A 31 0.64 12.72 -33.16
CA ILE A 31 -0.01 11.44 -32.84
C ILE A 31 0.89 10.24 -33.19
N VAL A 32 1.71 10.35 -34.24
CA VAL A 32 2.68 9.31 -34.60
C VAL A 32 3.76 9.19 -33.52
N ILE A 33 4.32 10.31 -33.07
CA ILE A 33 5.34 10.31 -32.00
C ILE A 33 4.74 9.77 -30.70
N LEU A 34 3.55 10.23 -30.30
CA LEU A 34 2.84 9.72 -29.13
C LEU A 34 2.52 8.22 -29.25
N GLY A 35 2.18 7.74 -30.45
CA GLY A 35 1.96 6.31 -30.71
C GLY A 35 3.20 5.46 -30.48
N ILE A 36 4.37 5.91 -30.94
CA ILE A 36 5.65 5.21 -30.72
C ILE A 36 6.01 5.21 -29.23
N LEU A 37 5.90 6.35 -28.55
CA LEU A 37 6.19 6.45 -27.11
C LEU A 37 5.26 5.55 -26.29
N ALA A 38 3.97 5.52 -26.62
CA ALA A 38 2.98 4.68 -25.93
C ALA A 38 3.28 3.18 -26.12
N ALA A 39 3.71 2.76 -27.32
CA ALA A 39 4.04 1.36 -27.61
C ALA A 39 5.18 0.83 -26.72
N PHE A 40 6.16 1.66 -26.39
CA PHE A 40 7.26 1.28 -25.48
C PHE A 40 6.92 1.47 -23.99
N ALA A 41 6.10 2.47 -23.65
CA ALA A 41 5.78 2.78 -22.26
C ALA A 41 4.75 1.82 -21.64
N LEU A 42 3.75 1.39 -22.41
CA LEU A 42 2.65 0.55 -21.91
C LEU A 42 3.10 -0.78 -21.28
N PRO A 43 4.00 -1.58 -21.90
CA PRO A 43 4.46 -2.83 -21.31
C PRO A 43 5.11 -2.62 -19.93
N ARG A 44 5.97 -1.60 -19.81
CA ARG A 44 6.63 -1.27 -18.54
C ARG A 44 5.65 -0.77 -17.49
N PHE A 45 4.68 0.05 -17.88
CA PHE A 45 3.69 0.56 -16.95
C PHE A 45 2.81 -0.55 -16.37
N ALA A 46 2.52 -1.61 -17.15
CA ALA A 46 1.77 -2.77 -16.66
C ALA A 46 2.54 -3.56 -15.58
N ASP A 47 3.86 -3.73 -15.76
CA ASP A 47 4.70 -4.51 -14.82
C ASP A 47 4.95 -3.76 -13.49
N LEU A 48 5.09 -2.43 -13.54
CA LEU A 48 5.39 -1.59 -12.36
C LEU A 48 4.40 -1.77 -11.20
N GLY A 49 3.13 -2.10 -11.49
CA GLY A 49 2.13 -2.35 -10.46
C GLY A 49 2.40 -3.63 -9.66
N SER A 50 2.81 -4.72 -10.33
CA SER A 50 3.17 -5.98 -9.66
C SER A 50 4.46 -5.81 -8.86
N ASP A 51 5.50 -5.22 -9.49
CA ASP A 51 6.79 -4.97 -8.83
C ASP A 51 6.64 -4.10 -7.57
N ALA A 52 5.78 -3.07 -7.63
CA ALA A 52 5.50 -2.22 -6.46
C ALA A 52 4.85 -3.00 -5.31
N ARG A 53 3.90 -3.90 -5.61
CA ARG A 53 3.25 -4.74 -4.58
C ARG A 53 4.20 -5.77 -3.99
N VAL A 54 5.08 -6.35 -4.80
CA VAL A 54 6.12 -7.25 -4.32
C VAL A 54 7.07 -6.51 -3.38
N ALA A 55 7.55 -5.34 -3.78
CA ALA A 55 8.45 -4.53 -2.96
C ALA A 55 7.80 -4.08 -1.63
N THR A 56 6.51 -3.74 -1.63
CA THR A 56 5.79 -3.37 -0.40
C THR A 56 5.62 -4.56 0.54
N LEU A 57 5.34 -5.75 0.01
CA LEU A 57 5.32 -6.97 0.83
C LEU A 57 6.71 -7.31 1.37
N GLU A 58 7.78 -7.23 0.58
CA GLU A 58 9.14 -7.48 1.07
C GLU A 58 9.53 -6.50 2.19
N ALA A 59 9.18 -5.22 2.03
CA ALA A 59 9.37 -4.21 3.07
C ALA A 59 8.58 -4.54 4.35
N LEU A 60 7.30 -4.93 4.20
CA LEU A 60 6.45 -5.33 5.32
C LEU A 60 6.97 -6.60 6.00
N GLU A 61 7.50 -7.57 5.24
CA GLU A 61 8.09 -8.80 5.77
C GLU A 61 9.31 -8.47 6.66
N GLY A 62 10.18 -7.58 6.17
CA GLY A 62 11.30 -7.05 6.95
C GLY A 62 10.86 -6.34 8.22
N ALA A 63 9.81 -5.51 8.13
CA ALA A 63 9.23 -4.83 9.28
C ALA A 63 8.67 -5.82 10.31
N MET A 64 7.95 -6.87 9.88
CA MET A 64 7.45 -7.92 10.76
C MET A 64 8.57 -8.67 11.48
N ARG A 65 9.66 -9.01 10.78
CA ARG A 65 10.83 -9.64 11.41
C ARG A 65 11.45 -8.74 12.48
N SER A 66 11.64 -7.47 12.15
CA SER A 66 12.22 -6.47 13.06
C SER A 66 11.33 -6.25 14.29
N ALA A 67 10.03 -6.07 14.08
CA ALA A 67 9.05 -5.90 15.15
C ALA A 67 8.96 -7.14 16.06
N ALA A 68 8.97 -8.34 15.48
CA ALA A 68 8.99 -9.58 16.25
C ALA A 68 10.24 -9.70 17.13
N GLY A 69 11.42 -9.36 16.61
CA GLY A 69 12.67 -9.35 17.39
C GLY A 69 12.69 -8.30 18.50
N THR A 70 12.18 -7.11 18.22
CA THR A 70 12.09 -6.01 19.20
C THR A 70 11.12 -6.35 20.32
N ALA A 71 9.91 -6.79 19.96
CA ALA A 71 8.91 -7.26 20.92
C ALA A 71 9.45 -8.42 21.77
N HIS A 72 10.22 -9.34 21.17
CA HIS A 72 10.86 -10.42 21.91
C HIS A 72 11.88 -9.93 22.93
N SER A 73 12.70 -8.97 22.55
CA SER A 73 13.70 -8.39 23.46
C SER A 73 13.01 -7.74 24.66
N LEU A 74 11.92 -7.00 24.44
CA LEU A 74 11.10 -6.42 25.51
C LEU A 74 10.43 -7.51 26.37
N ALA A 75 9.94 -8.58 25.74
CA ALA A 75 9.30 -9.68 26.44
C ALA A 75 10.26 -10.37 27.41
N VAL A 76 11.49 -10.64 26.99
CA VAL A 76 12.54 -11.24 27.83
C VAL A 76 12.87 -10.33 29.01
N LEU A 77 13.06 -9.03 28.78
CA LEU A 77 13.37 -8.06 29.83
C LEU A 77 12.26 -7.94 30.88
N GLN A 78 11.00 -8.13 30.47
CA GLN A 78 9.84 -8.04 31.34
C GLN A 78 9.36 -9.38 31.88
N ASN A 79 10.08 -10.49 31.62
CA ASN A 79 9.68 -11.85 31.98
C ASN A 79 8.28 -12.24 31.44
N LYS A 80 7.97 -11.81 30.22
CA LYS A 80 6.70 -12.00 29.50
C LYS A 80 6.84 -12.98 28.34
N THR A 81 7.62 -14.04 28.53
CA THR A 81 7.91 -15.06 27.50
C THR A 81 7.03 -16.30 27.61
N ASP A 82 5.96 -16.26 28.41
CA ASP A 82 5.05 -17.38 28.62
C ASP A 82 4.32 -17.75 27.30
N CYS A 83 4.15 -19.06 27.09
CA CYS A 83 3.43 -19.65 25.98
C CYS A 83 1.97 -20.02 26.30
N ALA A 84 1.65 -20.15 27.59
CA ALA A 84 0.34 -20.52 28.13
C ALA A 84 -0.56 -19.29 28.37
N ALA A 85 0.04 -18.11 28.50
CA ALA A 85 -0.65 -16.82 28.59
C ALA A 85 -0.34 -15.92 27.39
N ASP A 86 -1.11 -14.85 27.23
CA ASP A 86 -0.84 -13.79 26.25
C ASP A 86 -0.50 -12.48 26.96
N PRO A 87 0.72 -12.35 27.52
CA PRO A 87 1.13 -11.11 28.15
C PRO A 87 1.23 -9.99 27.11
N THR A 88 1.17 -8.74 27.57
CA THR A 88 1.28 -7.57 26.70
C THR A 88 2.55 -6.78 26.95
N VAL A 89 3.11 -6.17 25.92
CA VAL A 89 4.22 -5.21 26.03
C VAL A 89 3.85 -3.92 25.32
N GLU A 90 4.39 -2.80 25.78
CA GLU A 90 4.24 -1.51 25.11
C GLU A 90 5.37 -1.34 24.09
N MET A 91 5.01 -1.10 22.83
CA MET A 91 5.96 -0.86 21.75
C MET A 91 5.39 0.19 20.80
N GLY A 92 6.15 1.25 20.55
CA GLY A 92 5.71 2.32 19.63
C GLY A 92 4.46 3.08 20.10
N GLY A 93 4.15 3.07 21.40
CA GLY A 93 2.93 3.66 21.95
C GLY A 93 1.69 2.76 21.82
N GLU A 94 1.86 1.55 21.30
CA GLU A 94 0.81 0.54 21.17
C GLU A 94 1.02 -0.61 22.16
N THR A 95 -0.08 -1.11 22.71
CA THR A 95 -0.08 -2.35 23.50
C THR A 95 -0.12 -3.55 22.56
N VAL A 96 0.98 -4.30 22.53
CA VAL A 96 1.16 -5.49 21.68
C VAL A 96 0.97 -6.76 22.50
N THR A 97 0.04 -7.61 22.07
CA THR A 97 -0.21 -8.92 22.66
C THR A 97 0.83 -9.93 22.18
N LEU A 98 1.43 -10.65 23.13
CA LEU A 98 2.49 -11.62 22.89
C LEU A 98 2.01 -13.06 23.11
N ARG A 99 2.82 -13.99 22.63
CA ARG A 99 2.79 -15.40 22.94
C ARG A 99 4.18 -16.00 22.79
N CYS A 100 4.63 -16.77 23.77
CA CYS A 100 5.99 -17.31 23.82
C CYS A 100 7.06 -16.21 23.67
N GLY A 101 6.76 -15.01 24.16
CA GLY A 101 7.62 -13.84 24.00
C GLY A 101 7.70 -13.26 22.59
N TYR A 102 6.80 -13.57 21.67
CA TYR A 102 6.72 -12.93 20.34
C TYR A 102 5.30 -12.40 20.10
N PRO A 103 5.08 -11.42 19.22
CA PRO A 103 3.72 -10.98 18.89
C PRO A 103 2.84 -12.16 18.44
N CYS A 104 1.62 -12.27 18.97
CA CYS A 104 0.68 -13.30 18.51
C CYS A 104 0.21 -13.02 17.07
N PRO A 105 -0.20 -14.05 16.30
CA PRO A 105 -0.68 -13.87 14.92
C PRO A 105 -2.09 -13.26 14.92
N HIS A 106 -2.22 -11.97 15.21
CA HIS A 106 -3.50 -11.25 15.31
C HIS A 106 -3.28 -9.75 15.11
N PRO A 107 -4.32 -8.95 14.76
CA PRO A 107 -4.18 -7.50 14.69
C PRO A 107 -3.65 -6.87 15.98
N ASN A 108 -4.11 -7.32 17.16
CA ASN A 108 -3.61 -6.85 18.46
C ASN A 108 -2.18 -7.33 18.81
N GLY A 109 -1.64 -8.31 18.07
CA GLY A 109 -0.27 -8.78 18.21
C GLY A 109 0.61 -8.19 17.13
N ILE A 110 0.98 -9.01 16.14
CA ILE A 110 1.86 -8.58 15.05
C ILE A 110 1.33 -7.37 14.27
N GLY A 111 0.01 -7.19 14.15
CA GLY A 111 -0.57 -6.04 13.44
C GLY A 111 -0.21 -4.69 14.07
N ARG A 112 -0.38 -4.57 15.39
CA ARG A 112 0.04 -3.40 16.18
C ARG A 112 1.56 -3.26 16.24
N ALA A 113 2.27 -4.39 16.22
CA ALA A 113 3.72 -4.40 16.31
C ALA A 113 4.41 -3.74 15.10
N VAL A 114 3.81 -3.82 13.91
CA VAL A 114 4.36 -3.22 12.68
C VAL A 114 3.68 -1.92 12.26
N ASP A 115 2.64 -1.48 12.99
CA ASP A 115 1.79 -0.34 12.62
C ASP A 115 1.46 -0.32 11.12
N ALA A 116 0.81 -1.39 10.64
CA ALA A 116 0.52 -1.56 9.21
C ALA A 116 -0.57 -0.57 8.75
N THR A 117 -0.20 0.69 8.57
CA THR A 117 -1.02 1.73 7.94
C THR A 117 -0.92 1.56 6.42
N GLY A 118 -1.99 1.09 5.78
CA GLY A 118 -2.00 0.88 4.34
C GLY A 118 -3.17 0.03 3.84
N ASN A 119 -3.11 -0.34 2.56
CA ASN A 119 -4.09 -1.18 1.87
C ASN A 119 -3.91 -2.68 2.23
N TYR A 120 -3.88 -2.99 3.52
CA TYR A 120 -3.69 -4.34 4.02
C TYR A 120 -4.98 -4.90 4.61
N SER A 121 -5.29 -6.15 4.27
CA SER A 121 -6.34 -6.93 4.91
C SER A 121 -5.72 -8.03 5.76
N PHE A 122 -6.10 -8.02 7.03
CA PHE A 122 -5.73 -9.04 8.00
C PHE A 122 -6.81 -10.13 8.02
N VAL A 123 -6.43 -11.35 7.64
CA VAL A 123 -7.36 -12.48 7.54
C VAL A 123 -6.93 -13.62 8.45
N GLY A 124 -7.87 -14.07 9.28
CA GLY A 124 -7.64 -15.08 10.30
C GLY A 124 -6.91 -14.50 11.50
N GLY A 125 -6.04 -15.31 12.08
CA GLY A 125 -5.30 -14.95 13.28
C GLY A 125 -6.03 -15.30 14.58
N ASN A 126 -5.25 -15.59 15.62
CA ASN A 126 -5.70 -15.88 16.98
C ASN A 126 -4.64 -15.36 17.96
N CYS A 127 -5.08 -14.90 19.13
CA CYS A 127 -4.29 -14.91 20.36
C CYS A 127 -5.04 -15.79 21.38
N GLY A 128 -4.72 -15.77 22.66
CA GLY A 128 -5.43 -16.59 23.66
C GLY A 128 -4.72 -17.91 23.94
N GLY A 129 -3.39 -17.99 23.77
CA GLY A 129 -2.66 -19.25 23.90
C GLY A 129 -2.95 -20.27 22.78
N GLN A 130 -3.61 -19.85 21.69
CA GLN A 130 -3.96 -20.71 20.57
C GLN A 130 -2.94 -20.61 19.44
N LEU A 131 -2.51 -21.78 18.91
CA LEU A 131 -1.65 -21.81 17.72
C LEU A 131 -2.46 -21.35 16.52
N GLY A 132 -1.82 -20.59 15.63
CA GLY A 132 -2.52 -20.03 14.49
C GLY A 132 -1.60 -19.27 13.56
N ALA A 133 -2.19 -18.70 12.54
CA ALA A 133 -1.52 -17.80 11.63
C ALA A 133 -2.48 -16.71 11.20
N ILE A 134 -1.91 -15.57 10.85
CA ILE A 134 -2.60 -14.44 10.24
C ILE A 134 -2.00 -14.20 8.88
N ASP A 135 -2.87 -14.06 7.88
CA ASP A 135 -2.49 -13.64 6.54
C ASP A 135 -2.67 -12.13 6.44
N VAL A 136 -1.62 -11.41 6.04
CA VAL A 136 -1.67 -9.99 5.71
C VAL A 136 -1.60 -9.86 4.19
N ARG A 137 -2.69 -9.41 3.59
CA ARG A 137 -2.89 -9.40 2.13
C ARG A 137 -2.95 -7.97 1.62
N ILE A 138 -2.40 -7.71 0.44
CA ILE A 138 -2.62 -6.43 -0.25
C ILE A 138 -4.01 -6.46 -0.89
N THR A 139 -4.86 -5.48 -0.56
CA THR A 139 -6.28 -5.49 -0.98
C THR A 139 -6.48 -5.18 -2.46
N ASP A 140 -5.55 -4.44 -3.09
CA ASP A 140 -5.61 -4.05 -4.49
C ASP A 140 -4.82 -4.98 -5.43
N ALA A 141 -4.34 -6.13 -4.92
CA ALA A 141 -3.67 -7.12 -5.74
C ALA A 141 -4.67 -7.83 -6.69
N PRO A 142 -4.23 -8.32 -7.87
CA PRO A 142 -5.07 -9.07 -8.80
C PRO A 142 -5.62 -10.37 -8.18
N ASP A 143 -4.82 -11.04 -7.34
CA ASP A 143 -5.20 -12.22 -6.58
C ASP A 143 -4.71 -12.11 -5.11
N PRO A 144 -5.45 -11.40 -4.24
CA PRO A 144 -5.04 -11.13 -2.85
C PRO A 144 -4.75 -12.38 -2.01
N PRO A 145 -5.46 -13.51 -2.16
CA PRO A 145 -5.09 -14.78 -1.50
C PRO A 145 -3.66 -15.27 -1.79
N ASN A 146 -3.08 -14.89 -2.94
CA ASN A 146 -1.73 -15.26 -3.38
C ASN A 146 -0.74 -14.07 -3.42
N CYS A 147 -1.14 -12.90 -2.91
CA CYS A 147 -0.29 -11.72 -2.70
C CYS A 147 -0.31 -11.32 -1.22
N LYS A 148 0.52 -12.00 -0.41
CA LYS A 148 0.40 -11.94 1.05
C LYS A 148 1.67 -12.29 1.81
N ILE A 149 1.69 -11.90 3.08
CA ILE A 149 2.57 -12.47 4.11
C ILE A 149 1.73 -13.31 5.07
N ARG A 150 2.20 -14.52 5.37
CA ARG A 150 1.65 -15.35 6.43
C ARG A 150 2.57 -15.31 7.65
N TYR A 151 2.06 -14.78 8.75
CA TYR A 151 2.72 -14.79 10.05
C TYR A 151 2.13 -15.90 10.92
N THR A 152 2.95 -16.87 11.31
CA THR A 152 2.54 -18.04 12.12
C THR A 152 3.06 -17.90 13.55
N SER A 153 2.20 -18.22 14.52
CA SER A 153 2.51 -18.12 15.96
C SER A 153 3.82 -18.81 16.33
N ALA A 154 4.57 -18.17 17.24
CA ALA A 154 5.65 -18.81 17.97
C ALA A 154 5.15 -20.01 18.82
N ARG A 155 6.08 -20.90 19.14
CA ARG A 155 5.91 -22.05 20.04
C ARG A 155 7.04 -22.05 21.05
N GLN A 156 6.92 -22.88 22.09
CA GLN A 156 7.92 -22.98 23.15
C GLN A 156 9.33 -23.34 22.62
N ASP A 157 9.41 -24.07 21.52
CA ASP A 157 10.63 -24.56 20.88
C ASP A 157 10.98 -23.84 19.57
N ARG A 158 10.15 -22.88 19.13
CA ARG A 158 10.28 -22.28 17.79
C ARG A 158 9.79 -20.84 17.73
N GLN A 159 10.62 -19.99 17.14
CA GLN A 159 10.28 -18.61 16.77
C GLN A 159 9.11 -18.54 15.77
N PRO A 160 8.42 -17.40 15.65
CA PRO A 160 7.34 -17.25 14.67
C PRO A 160 7.89 -17.41 13.24
N ALA A 161 7.09 -18.03 12.38
CA ALA A 161 7.45 -18.19 10.96
C ALA A 161 6.75 -17.11 10.14
N ILE A 162 7.52 -16.45 9.27
CA ILE A 162 7.03 -15.44 8.33
C ILE A 162 7.29 -15.98 6.93
N ALA A 163 6.23 -16.14 6.15
CA ALA A 163 6.29 -16.66 4.79
C ALA A 163 5.64 -15.67 3.81
N LEU A 164 6.42 -15.23 2.83
CA LEU A 164 5.97 -14.36 1.74
C LEU A 164 5.42 -15.19 0.57
N THR A 165 4.33 -14.72 -0.05
CA THR A 165 3.77 -15.29 -1.29
C THR A 165 3.43 -14.15 -2.24
N THR A 166 4.04 -14.14 -3.42
CA THR A 166 3.96 -13.05 -4.40
C THR A 166 3.32 -13.44 -5.73
N SER A 167 2.93 -14.70 -5.91
CA SER A 167 2.44 -15.21 -7.20
C SER A 167 1.12 -14.59 -7.66
N GLY A 168 0.38 -13.94 -6.75
CA GLY A 168 -0.86 -13.21 -7.04
C GLY A 168 -0.73 -11.69 -7.03
N CYS A 169 0.51 -11.17 -6.91
CA CYS A 169 0.82 -9.76 -7.03
C CYS A 169 1.00 -9.39 -8.52
#